data_AF-A0A955IZQ1-F1
#
_entry.id   AF-A0A955IZQ1-F1
#
_cell.length_a   1.000
_cell.length_b   1.000
_cell.length_c   1.000
_cell.angle_alpha   90.00
_cell.angle_beta   90.00
_cell.angle_gamma   90.00
#
_symmetry.space_group_name_H-M   'P 1'
#
loop_
_entity.id
_entity.type
_entity.pdbx_description
1 polymer ?
#
loop_
_entity_poly.entity_id
_entity_poly.type
_entity_poly.pdbx_seq_one_letter_code
_entity_poly.pdbx_strand_id
1 'polypeptide(L)'
;MKHWVYFTIAMIAALAVFLRVWANAPEHEKRQRLAEELELVATHYTSARREAFTILRVSGSEIGGIDAYLAARPRDLVERTGADVTLRAVGAGILYGRGRDDAARALAQRVSETFPPLTAARAQQMPIVRRVAMARVLAETGRADEARIASEITQAWIDARQTDQIAREENISVLTDQGWVWKTLGEDDLARANWQRLYDYHKGQTTHPYNMACFAALAGDRERALSYLDDAVDQYRPDAQRDLFSLDELMDNDPDLDPIRDEPAFVATRRLLAAKNAEYDAFLERANVTNSGPDEPEPSTSSAPTPSDPVP
;
A
#
# COMPACT_ATOMS: atom_id res chain seq x y z
N MET A 1 1.58 0.26 -16.13
CA MET A 1 2.19 1.00 -15.00
C MET A 1 2.98 0.11 -14.03
N LYS A 2 2.39 -0.93 -13.42
CA LYS A 2 3.08 -1.80 -12.43
C LYS A 2 4.44 -2.38 -12.90
N HIS A 3 4.62 -2.67 -14.19
CA HIS A 3 5.89 -3.20 -14.70
C HIS A 3 7.07 -2.22 -14.70
N TRP A 4 6.82 -0.90 -14.72
CA TRP A 4 7.86 0.12 -14.82
C TRP A 4 8.57 0.39 -13.48
N VAL A 5 7.83 0.40 -12.36
CA VAL A 5 8.40 0.59 -11.01
C VAL A 5 9.37 -0.56 -10.66
N TYR A 6 8.97 -1.80 -10.93
CA TYR A 6 9.85 -2.94 -10.68
C TYR A 6 11.10 -2.91 -11.58
N PHE A 7 10.96 -2.52 -12.85
CA PHE A 7 12.09 -2.36 -13.76
C PHE A 7 13.10 -1.32 -13.22
N THR A 8 12.63 -0.19 -12.69
CA THR A 8 13.49 0.83 -12.09
C THR A 8 14.22 0.32 -10.85
N ILE A 9 13.55 -0.41 -9.95
CA ILE A 9 14.17 -1.01 -8.76
C ILE A 9 15.23 -2.05 -9.16
N ALA A 10 14.96 -2.88 -10.17
CA ALA A 10 15.95 -3.83 -10.69
C ALA A 10 17.19 -3.13 -11.27
N MET A 11 16.99 -2.04 -12.02
CA MET A 11 18.08 -1.25 -12.59
C MET A 11 18.96 -0.60 -11.53
N ILE A 12 18.36 -0.08 -10.44
CA ILE A 12 19.11 0.51 -9.33
C ILE A 12 19.91 -0.56 -8.58
N ALA A 13 19.33 -1.74 -8.33
CA ALA A 13 20.02 -2.85 -7.70
C ALA A 13 21.19 -3.38 -8.55
N ALA A 14 20.97 -3.53 -9.86
CA ALA A 14 22.01 -3.92 -10.82
C ALA A 14 23.16 -2.88 -10.88
N LEU A 15 22.83 -1.59 -10.84
CA LEU A 15 23.83 -0.51 -10.81
C LEU A 15 24.64 -0.50 -9.51
N ALA A 16 24.01 -0.73 -8.36
CA ALA A 16 24.69 -0.81 -7.07
C ALA A 16 25.64 -2.01 -7.00
N VAL A 17 25.23 -3.18 -7.53
CA VAL A 17 26.09 -4.35 -7.68
C VAL A 17 27.25 -4.07 -8.62
N PHE A 18 26.98 -3.43 -9.76
CA PHE A 18 28.03 -3.04 -10.70
C PHE A 18 29.11 -2.17 -10.04
N LEU A 19 28.69 -1.10 -9.34
CA LEU A 19 29.62 -0.20 -8.65
C LEU A 19 30.41 -0.92 -7.54
N ARG A 20 29.78 -1.83 -6.80
CA ARG A 20 30.44 -2.62 -5.74
C ARG A 20 31.51 -3.55 -6.29
N VAL A 21 31.17 -4.31 -7.34
CA VAL A 21 32.12 -5.25 -7.98
C VAL A 21 33.26 -4.47 -8.63
N TRP A 22 32.95 -3.37 -9.31
CA TRP A 22 33.95 -2.55 -10.00
C TRP A 22 34.96 -1.89 -9.05
N ALA A 23 34.52 -1.52 -7.84
CA ALA A 23 35.38 -0.89 -6.84
C ALA A 23 36.27 -1.88 -6.08
N ASN A 24 35.85 -3.15 -5.92
CA ASN A 24 36.45 -4.06 -4.94
C ASN A 24 37.02 -5.36 -5.52
N ALA A 25 36.71 -5.72 -6.77
CA ALA A 25 37.23 -6.94 -7.38
C ALA A 25 38.52 -6.68 -8.16
N PRO A 26 39.52 -7.60 -8.12
CA PRO A 26 40.66 -7.57 -9.02
C PRO A 26 40.21 -7.50 -10.48
N GLU A 27 40.94 -6.77 -11.33
CA GLU A 27 40.53 -6.49 -12.72
C GLU A 27 40.17 -7.76 -13.53
N HIS A 28 40.92 -8.85 -13.31
CA HIS A 28 40.70 -10.13 -13.98
C HIS A 28 39.46 -10.89 -13.47
N GLU A 29 38.94 -10.57 -12.28
CA GLU A 29 37.75 -11.20 -11.68
C GLU A 29 36.46 -10.38 -11.88
N LYS A 30 36.57 -9.08 -12.22
CA LYS A 30 35.42 -8.16 -12.28
C LYS A 30 34.28 -8.68 -13.15
N ARG A 31 34.58 -9.25 -14.32
CA ARG A 31 33.55 -9.77 -15.24
C ARG A 31 32.81 -10.97 -14.66
N GLN A 32 33.54 -11.90 -14.03
CA GLN A 32 32.94 -13.10 -13.44
C GLN A 32 32.11 -12.74 -12.20
N ARG A 33 32.65 -11.95 -11.28
CA ARG A 33 31.91 -11.50 -10.09
C ARG A 33 30.70 -10.66 -10.43
N LEU A 34 30.79 -9.82 -11.48
CA LEU A 34 29.66 -9.03 -11.94
C LEU A 34 28.57 -9.95 -12.51
N ALA A 35 28.93 -10.97 -13.27
CA ALA A 35 27.97 -11.95 -13.81
C ALA A 35 27.29 -12.73 -12.67
N GLU A 36 28.06 -13.25 -11.71
CA GLU A 36 27.53 -13.99 -10.54
C GLU A 36 26.58 -13.11 -9.69
N GLU A 37 26.94 -11.86 -9.43
CA GLU A 37 26.12 -10.95 -8.64
C GLU A 37 24.90 -10.42 -9.41
N LEU A 38 25.00 -10.21 -10.73
CA LEU A 38 23.85 -9.86 -11.57
C LEU A 38 22.90 -11.05 -11.73
N GLU A 39 23.40 -12.28 -11.81
CA GLU A 39 22.58 -13.49 -11.79
C GLU A 39 21.91 -13.68 -10.43
N LEU A 40 22.62 -13.36 -9.34
CA LEU A 40 22.04 -13.30 -8.00
C LEU A 40 20.93 -12.25 -7.93
N VAL A 41 21.16 -11.02 -8.39
CA VAL A 41 20.14 -9.95 -8.42
C VAL A 41 18.96 -10.31 -9.32
N ALA A 42 19.19 -10.87 -10.51
CA ALA A 42 18.14 -11.29 -11.42
C ALA A 42 17.30 -12.43 -10.82
N THR A 43 17.95 -13.39 -10.16
CA THR A 43 17.29 -14.45 -9.39
C THR A 43 16.48 -13.85 -8.24
N HIS A 44 17.06 -12.94 -7.46
CA HIS A 44 16.39 -12.29 -6.33
C HIS A 44 15.28 -11.33 -6.76
N TYR A 45 15.36 -10.69 -7.92
CA TYR A 45 14.33 -9.81 -8.44
C TYR A 45 13.18 -10.58 -9.07
N THR A 46 13.48 -11.65 -9.82
CA THR A 46 12.45 -12.55 -10.36
C THR A 46 11.76 -13.29 -9.22
N SER A 47 12.52 -13.67 -8.19
CA SER A 47 12.01 -14.25 -6.95
C SER A 47 11.21 -13.20 -6.17
N ALA A 48 11.75 -12.03 -5.81
CA ALA A 48 11.04 -10.96 -5.09
C ALA A 48 9.77 -10.46 -5.81
N ARG A 49 9.75 -10.39 -7.15
CA ARG A 49 8.54 -10.05 -7.93
C ARG A 49 7.52 -11.17 -7.88
N ARG A 50 7.94 -12.43 -8.05
CA ARG A 50 7.07 -13.60 -7.93
C ARG A 50 6.60 -13.80 -6.48
N GLU A 51 7.42 -13.44 -5.50
CA GLU A 51 7.19 -13.50 -4.06
C GLU A 51 6.29 -12.37 -3.57
N ALA A 52 6.43 -11.13 -4.04
CA ALA A 52 5.50 -10.05 -3.76
C ALA A 52 4.12 -10.40 -4.34
N PHE A 53 4.07 -11.01 -5.53
CA PHE A 53 2.82 -11.56 -6.09
C PHE A 53 2.28 -12.74 -5.28
N THR A 54 3.13 -13.65 -4.80
CA THR A 54 2.73 -14.76 -3.93
C THR A 54 2.25 -14.27 -2.58
N ILE A 55 2.92 -13.30 -1.95
CA ILE A 55 2.49 -12.65 -0.70
C ILE A 55 1.17 -11.93 -0.94
N LEU A 56 1.00 -11.19 -2.04
CA LEU A 56 -0.28 -10.55 -2.39
C LEU A 56 -1.41 -11.54 -2.68
N ARG A 57 -1.08 -12.73 -3.21
CA ARG A 57 -2.04 -13.82 -3.52
C ARG A 57 -2.37 -14.68 -2.30
N VAL A 58 -1.41 -14.97 -1.43
CA VAL A 58 -1.56 -15.76 -0.21
C VAL A 58 -2.15 -14.90 0.93
N SER A 59 -1.84 -13.60 0.99
CA SER A 59 -2.48 -12.64 1.91
C SER A 59 -3.96 -12.38 1.61
N GLY A 60 -4.51 -12.97 0.55
CA GLY A 60 -5.95 -13.09 0.37
C GLY A 60 -6.62 -13.96 1.44
N SER A 61 -5.87 -14.77 2.20
CA SER A 61 -6.48 -15.78 3.09
C SER A 61 -5.68 -16.15 4.36
N GLU A 62 -5.10 -15.20 5.12
CA GLU A 62 -4.63 -15.32 6.53
C GLU A 62 -3.13 -15.01 6.79
N ILE A 63 -2.84 -14.54 8.02
CA ILE A 63 -1.50 -14.25 8.59
C ILE A 63 -0.52 -15.44 8.41
N GLY A 64 -1.04 -16.67 8.45
CA GLY A 64 -0.25 -17.89 8.29
C GLY A 64 0.54 -17.95 6.98
N GLY A 65 0.12 -17.23 5.95
CA GLY A 65 0.82 -17.13 4.67
C GLY A 65 2.20 -16.49 4.75
N ILE A 66 2.35 -15.43 5.54
CA ILE A 66 3.63 -14.72 5.69
C ILE A 66 4.58 -15.56 6.55
N ASP A 67 4.10 -16.14 7.65
CA ASP A 67 4.91 -16.98 8.53
C ASP A 67 5.38 -18.27 7.83
N ALA A 68 4.51 -18.96 7.11
CA ALA A 68 4.87 -20.15 6.32
C ALA A 68 5.87 -19.81 5.21
N TYR A 69 5.70 -18.63 4.59
CA TYR A 69 6.63 -18.13 3.58
C TYR A 69 8.03 -17.88 4.13
N LEU A 70 8.12 -17.26 5.31
CA LEU A 70 9.40 -16.99 5.99
C LEU A 70 10.06 -18.27 6.51
N ALA A 71 9.26 -19.22 7.01
CA ALA A 71 9.74 -20.51 7.49
C ALA A 71 10.34 -21.39 6.39
N ALA A 72 9.94 -21.18 5.13
CA ALA A 72 10.46 -21.90 3.97
C ALA A 72 11.82 -21.38 3.46
N ARG A 73 12.41 -20.35 4.10
CA ARG A 73 13.66 -19.71 3.66
C ARG A 73 14.86 -20.09 4.53
N PRO A 74 16.08 -20.08 3.96
CA PRO A 74 17.30 -20.22 4.73
C PRO A 74 17.38 -19.14 5.83
N ARG A 75 17.50 -19.59 7.08
CA ARG A 75 17.43 -18.72 8.27
C ARG A 75 18.51 -17.64 8.26
N ASP A 76 19.70 -17.99 7.78
CA ASP A 76 20.85 -17.10 7.63
C ASP A 76 20.61 -15.98 6.62
N LEU A 77 19.87 -16.25 5.55
CA LEU A 77 19.49 -15.25 4.54
C LEU A 77 18.49 -14.24 5.11
N VAL A 78 17.51 -14.74 5.85
CA VAL A 78 16.46 -13.95 6.48
C VAL A 78 17.04 -13.02 7.55
N GLU A 79 17.95 -13.52 8.37
CA GLU A 79 18.64 -12.77 9.43
C GLU A 79 19.61 -11.72 8.86
N ARG A 80 20.43 -12.08 7.86
CA ARG A 80 21.44 -11.16 7.28
C ARG A 80 20.85 -9.97 6.54
N THR A 81 19.72 -10.17 5.87
CA THR A 81 19.09 -9.11 5.07
C THR A 81 18.15 -8.23 5.89
N GLY A 82 17.72 -8.71 7.07
CA GLY A 82 16.61 -8.11 7.81
C GLY A 82 15.33 -8.07 6.96
N ALA A 83 15.21 -8.98 5.99
CA ALA A 83 14.05 -9.08 5.10
C ALA A 83 12.80 -9.46 5.87
N ASP A 84 12.93 -10.23 6.95
CA ASP A 84 11.81 -10.64 7.81
C ASP A 84 11.01 -9.44 8.33
N VAL A 85 11.70 -8.58 9.08
CA VAL A 85 11.15 -7.36 9.67
C VAL A 85 10.54 -6.47 8.60
N THR A 86 11.21 -6.34 7.45
CA THR A 86 10.74 -5.46 6.36
C THR A 86 9.47 -6.03 5.70
N LEU A 87 9.46 -7.33 5.39
CA LEU A 87 8.30 -7.99 4.79
C LEU A 87 7.11 -8.04 5.75
N ARG A 88 7.36 -8.24 7.04
CA ARG A 88 6.32 -8.19 8.07
C ARG A 88 5.79 -6.76 8.28
N ALA A 89 6.65 -5.74 8.29
CA ALA A 89 6.21 -4.35 8.40
C ALA A 89 5.41 -3.90 7.17
N VAL A 90 5.88 -4.25 5.97
CA VAL A 90 5.14 -4.01 4.71
C VAL A 90 3.83 -4.81 4.70
N GLY A 91 3.85 -6.06 5.16
CA GLY A 91 2.67 -6.89 5.31
C GLY A 91 1.65 -6.28 6.25
N ALA A 92 2.08 -5.69 7.38
CA ALA A 92 1.20 -4.99 8.31
C ALA A 92 0.56 -3.77 7.64
N GLY A 93 1.36 -2.94 6.94
CA GLY A 93 0.83 -1.80 6.17
C GLY A 93 -0.21 -2.22 5.11
N ILE A 94 0.03 -3.31 4.39
CA ILE A 94 -0.94 -3.87 3.43
C ILE A 94 -2.22 -4.33 4.12
N LEU A 95 -2.11 -4.95 5.30
CA LEU A 95 -3.27 -5.43 6.06
C LEU A 95 -4.12 -4.25 6.57
N TYR A 96 -3.51 -3.18 7.08
CA TYR A 96 -4.24 -1.95 7.42
C TYR A 96 -4.92 -1.35 6.21
N GLY A 97 -4.21 -1.29 5.09
CA GLY A 97 -4.80 -0.84 3.83
C GLY A 97 -6.05 -1.62 3.47
N ARG A 98 -6.17 -2.90 3.83
CA ARG A 98 -7.34 -3.74 3.53
C ARG A 98 -8.39 -3.78 4.65
N GLY A 99 -8.32 -2.89 5.65
CA GLY A 99 -9.23 -2.91 6.81
C GLY A 99 -9.09 -4.18 7.68
N ARG A 100 -7.93 -4.84 7.66
CA ARG A 100 -7.65 -6.06 8.45
C ARG A 100 -6.87 -5.71 9.71
N ASP A 101 -7.40 -4.77 10.49
CA ASP A 101 -6.68 -4.09 11.57
C ASP A 101 -6.13 -5.04 12.63
N ASP A 102 -6.89 -6.06 13.04
CA ASP A 102 -6.41 -7.02 14.05
C ASP A 102 -5.21 -7.84 13.56
N ALA A 103 -5.24 -8.26 12.30
CA ALA A 103 -4.14 -8.99 11.68
C ALA A 103 -2.92 -8.08 11.48
N ALA A 104 -3.18 -6.83 11.09
CA ALA A 104 -2.15 -5.82 10.91
C ALA A 104 -1.46 -5.50 12.25
N ARG A 105 -2.24 -5.28 13.32
CA ARG A 105 -1.76 -5.08 14.69
C ARG A 105 -0.97 -6.27 15.21
N ALA A 106 -1.45 -7.49 15.02
CA ALA A 106 -0.73 -8.70 15.44
C ALA A 106 0.63 -8.82 14.73
N LEU A 107 0.69 -8.50 13.44
CA LEU A 107 1.93 -8.54 12.66
C LEU A 107 2.88 -7.39 13.06
N ALA A 108 2.34 -6.18 13.25
CA ALA A 108 3.08 -5.03 13.75
C ALA A 108 3.69 -5.32 15.13
N GLN A 109 2.93 -5.93 16.03
CA GLN A 109 3.40 -6.33 17.36
C GLN A 109 4.58 -7.30 17.27
N ARG A 110 4.51 -8.32 16.41
CA ARG A 110 5.63 -9.26 16.20
C ARG A 110 6.86 -8.57 15.61
N VAL A 111 6.67 -7.61 14.71
CA VAL A 111 7.78 -6.78 14.21
C VAL A 111 8.39 -6.01 15.36
N SER A 112 7.57 -5.38 16.20
CA SER A 112 8.02 -4.58 17.33
C SER A 112 8.81 -5.41 18.35
N GLU A 113 8.33 -6.60 18.71
CA GLU A 113 9.00 -7.52 19.66
C GLU A 113 10.34 -8.05 19.15
N THR A 114 10.48 -8.22 17.84
CA THR A 114 11.71 -8.71 17.21
C THR A 114 12.68 -7.61 16.83
N PHE A 115 12.20 -6.36 16.74
CA PHE A 115 13.02 -5.24 16.33
C PHE A 115 13.63 -4.53 17.55
N PRO A 116 14.98 -4.48 17.66
CA PRO A 116 15.63 -3.75 18.74
C PRO A 116 15.25 -2.25 18.68
N PRO A 117 15.39 -1.51 19.78
CA PRO A 117 15.13 -0.07 19.81
C PRO A 117 15.76 0.66 18.62
N LEU A 118 14.91 1.36 17.86
CA LEU A 118 15.32 2.13 16.70
C LEU A 118 15.99 3.41 17.19
N THR A 119 17.29 3.53 16.93
CA THR A 119 18.04 4.75 17.17
C THR A 119 18.03 5.66 15.93
N ALA A 120 18.28 6.95 16.11
CA ALA A 120 18.40 7.90 15.01
C ALA A 120 19.45 7.47 13.97
N ALA A 121 20.62 7.00 14.43
CA ALA A 121 21.68 6.52 13.55
C ALA A 121 21.22 5.32 12.70
N ARG A 122 20.45 4.39 13.28
CA ARG A 122 19.92 3.23 12.56
C ARG A 122 18.83 3.65 11.57
N ALA A 123 17.94 4.56 11.95
CA ALA A 123 16.91 5.09 11.06
C ALA A 123 17.50 5.81 9.85
N GLN A 124 18.56 6.61 10.03
CA GLN A 124 19.26 7.31 8.96
C GLN A 124 19.82 6.37 7.88
N GLN A 125 20.27 5.18 8.28
CA GLN A 125 20.81 4.17 7.36
C GLN A 125 19.73 3.40 6.59
N MET A 126 18.45 3.51 6.97
CA MET A 126 17.36 2.83 6.29
C MET A 126 16.95 3.54 5.00
N PRO A 127 16.58 2.78 3.94
CA PRO A 127 15.82 3.33 2.82
C PRO A 127 14.52 3.99 3.30
N ILE A 128 14.11 5.09 2.66
CA ILE A 128 12.97 5.90 3.15
C ILE A 128 11.67 5.11 3.27
N VAL A 129 11.33 4.28 2.28
CA VAL A 129 10.12 3.44 2.30
C VAL A 129 10.13 2.51 3.52
N ARG A 130 11.27 1.91 3.83
CA ARG A 130 11.44 1.06 5.02
C ARG A 130 11.30 1.86 6.31
N ARG A 131 11.86 3.06 6.34
CA ARG A 131 11.81 3.95 7.51
C ARG A 131 10.37 4.32 7.85
N VAL A 132 9.58 4.69 6.84
CA VAL A 132 8.18 5.08 7.03
C VAL A 132 7.30 3.90 7.42
N ALA A 133 7.45 2.75 6.75
CA ALA A 133 6.73 1.52 7.14
C ALA A 133 7.06 1.11 8.59
N MET A 134 8.32 1.25 9.01
CA MET A 134 8.73 1.00 10.39
C MET A 134 8.12 2.03 11.36
N ALA A 135 8.13 3.32 11.00
CA ALA A 135 7.54 4.37 11.83
C ALA A 135 6.05 4.10 12.10
N ARG A 136 5.32 3.63 11.09
CA ARG A 136 3.90 3.25 11.21
C ARG A 136 3.69 2.09 12.19
N VAL A 137 4.44 1.00 12.00
CA VAL A 137 4.41 -0.15 12.92
C VAL A 137 4.73 0.27 14.36
N LEU A 138 5.76 1.11 14.55
CA LEU A 138 6.14 1.59 15.87
C LEU A 138 5.05 2.47 16.51
N ALA A 139 4.41 3.34 15.73
CA ALA A 139 3.32 4.19 16.22
C ALA A 139 2.12 3.35 16.66
N GLU A 140 1.69 2.38 15.85
CA GLU A 140 0.53 1.54 16.14
C GLU A 140 0.77 0.54 17.29
N THR A 141 2.03 0.22 17.58
CA THR A 141 2.42 -0.67 18.69
C THR A 141 2.76 0.08 19.99
N GLY A 142 2.50 1.39 20.03
CA GLY A 142 2.72 2.22 21.23
C GLY A 142 4.17 2.63 21.48
N ARG A 143 5.09 2.43 20.52
CA ARG A 143 6.49 2.90 20.58
C ARG A 143 6.61 4.31 19.98
N ALA A 144 5.87 5.24 20.58
CA ALA A 144 5.68 6.60 20.06
C ALA A 144 7.00 7.36 19.83
N ASP A 145 7.95 7.29 20.77
CA ASP A 145 9.22 8.00 20.65
C ASP A 145 10.06 7.51 19.47
N GLU A 146 10.09 6.20 19.22
CA GLU A 146 10.83 5.62 18.11
C GLU A 146 10.17 5.90 16.76
N ALA A 147 8.84 5.87 16.73
CA ALA A 147 8.06 6.29 15.57
C ALA A 147 8.29 7.77 15.24
N ARG A 148 8.34 8.63 16.27
CA ARG A 148 8.67 10.06 16.13
C ARG A 148 10.07 10.25 15.54
N ILE A 149 11.10 9.59 16.09
CA ILE A 149 12.47 9.63 15.55
C ILE A 149 12.50 9.23 14.07
N ALA A 150 11.87 8.11 13.71
CA ALA A 150 11.82 7.64 12.33
C ALA A 150 11.12 8.64 11.39
N SER A 151 10.05 9.28 11.87
CA SER A 151 9.23 10.21 11.09
C SER A 151 9.88 11.57 10.96
N GLU A 152 10.56 12.10 11.98
CA GLU A 152 11.34 13.33 11.89
C GLU A 152 12.49 13.18 10.89
N ILE A 153 13.20 12.06 10.91
CA ILE A 153 14.29 11.78 9.97
C ILE A 153 13.74 11.59 8.55
N THR A 154 12.54 11.03 8.40
CA THR A 154 11.82 11.02 7.11
C THR A 154 11.48 12.44 6.65
N GLN A 155 10.91 13.25 7.54
CA GLN A 155 10.50 14.62 7.27
C GLN A 155 11.68 15.47 6.80
N ALA A 156 12.80 15.42 7.54
CA ALA A 156 14.02 16.15 7.19
C ALA A 156 14.56 15.75 5.81
N TRP A 157 14.46 14.46 5.45
CA TRP A 157 14.83 14.00 4.11
C TRP A 157 13.91 14.55 3.02
N ILE A 158 12.60 14.63 3.30
CA ILE A 158 11.59 15.16 2.36
C ILE A 158 11.85 16.63 2.14
N ASP A 159 11.98 17.39 3.23
CA ASP A 159 12.21 18.84 3.16
C ASP A 159 13.53 19.17 2.45
N ALA A 160 14.58 18.34 2.62
CA ALA A 160 15.87 18.52 1.94
C ALA A 160 15.83 18.24 0.43
N ARG A 161 14.87 17.47 -0.09
CA ARG A 161 14.85 17.07 -1.52
C ARG A 161 14.02 17.98 -2.43
N GLN A 162 13.36 19.00 -1.88
CA GLN A 162 12.55 19.99 -2.60
C GLN A 162 11.43 19.40 -3.50
N THR A 163 10.47 20.26 -3.85
CA THR A 163 9.19 20.03 -4.54
C THR A 163 9.27 19.17 -5.82
N ASP A 164 10.27 19.35 -6.68
CA ASP A 164 10.27 18.76 -8.02
C ASP A 164 10.56 17.25 -8.03
N GLN A 165 11.32 16.76 -7.03
CA GLN A 165 11.57 15.33 -6.90
C GLN A 165 10.43 14.64 -6.13
N ILE A 166 9.75 15.37 -5.23
CA ILE A 166 8.57 14.94 -4.47
C ILE A 166 7.37 14.66 -5.38
N ALA A 167 7.23 15.39 -6.50
CA ALA A 167 6.15 15.17 -7.45
C ALA A 167 6.17 13.78 -8.16
N ARG A 168 7.21 12.97 -7.95
CA ARG A 168 7.26 11.59 -8.47
C ARG A 168 6.42 10.65 -7.62
N GLU A 169 5.74 9.69 -8.29
CA GLU A 169 4.84 8.69 -7.67
C GLU A 169 5.42 7.99 -6.43
N GLU A 170 6.74 7.78 -6.38
CA GLU A 170 7.44 7.15 -5.25
C GLU A 170 7.25 7.91 -3.92
N ASN A 171 7.02 9.22 -3.95
CA ASN A 171 6.87 10.02 -2.73
C ASN A 171 5.42 10.13 -2.24
N ILE A 172 4.42 9.77 -3.05
CA ILE A 172 3.01 9.79 -2.63
C ILE A 172 2.82 8.79 -1.48
N SER A 173 3.31 7.56 -1.65
CA SER A 173 3.23 6.52 -0.61
C SER A 173 3.95 6.94 0.68
N VAL A 174 5.14 7.55 0.55
CA VAL A 174 5.93 8.05 1.68
C VAL A 174 5.16 9.13 2.45
N LEU A 175 4.63 10.14 1.76
CA LEU A 175 3.86 11.22 2.39
C LEU A 175 2.56 10.70 3.00
N THR A 176 1.92 9.72 2.34
CA THR A 176 0.65 9.13 2.80
C THR A 176 0.87 8.40 4.12
N ASP A 177 1.83 7.47 4.14
CA ASP A 177 2.14 6.73 5.35
C ASP A 177 2.68 7.65 6.45
N GLN A 178 3.47 8.67 6.11
CA GLN A 178 3.96 9.63 7.10
C GLN A 178 2.83 10.50 7.67
N GLY A 179 1.87 10.93 6.86
CA GLY A 179 0.67 11.62 7.32
C GLY A 179 -0.13 10.77 8.31
N TRP A 180 -0.26 9.47 8.04
CA TRP A 180 -0.83 8.51 8.98
C TRP A 180 -0.03 8.38 10.27
N VAL A 181 1.29 8.27 10.19
CA VAL A 181 2.13 8.17 11.39
C VAL A 181 1.93 9.39 12.29
N TRP A 182 1.95 10.60 11.72
CA TRP A 182 1.74 11.81 12.51
C TRP A 182 0.35 11.86 13.16
N LYS A 183 -0.69 11.44 12.43
CA LYS A 183 -2.05 11.31 12.99
C LYS A 183 -2.07 10.34 14.18
N THR A 184 -1.47 9.16 14.03
CA THR A 184 -1.41 8.16 15.10
C THR A 184 -0.64 8.66 16.33
N LEU A 185 0.35 9.53 16.13
CA LEU A 185 1.11 10.15 17.22
C LEU A 185 0.40 11.35 17.88
N GLY A 186 -0.77 11.77 17.37
CA GLY A 186 -1.49 12.97 17.83
C GLY A 186 -0.85 14.28 17.40
N GLU A 187 0.04 14.25 16.40
CA GLU A 187 0.74 15.41 15.86
C GLU A 187 -0.05 16.00 14.68
N ASP A 188 -1.28 16.46 14.94
CA ASP A 188 -2.28 16.81 13.92
C ASP A 188 -1.81 17.88 12.92
N ASP A 189 -1.03 18.87 13.38
CA ASP A 189 -0.50 19.92 12.49
C ASP A 189 0.53 19.36 11.49
N LEU A 190 1.37 18.41 11.92
CA LEU A 190 2.32 17.73 11.03
C LEU A 190 1.59 16.79 10.06
N ALA A 191 0.57 16.08 10.54
CA ALA A 191 -0.28 15.26 9.70
C ALA A 191 -0.96 16.11 8.62
N ARG A 192 -1.65 17.19 9.02
CA ARG A 192 -2.32 18.14 8.13
C ARG A 192 -1.35 18.74 7.10
N ALA A 193 -0.15 19.14 7.52
CA ALA A 193 0.85 19.67 6.60
C ALA A 193 1.26 18.64 5.53
N ASN A 194 1.42 17.36 5.89
CA ASN A 194 1.73 16.30 4.94
C ASN A 194 0.58 15.98 3.99
N TRP A 195 -0.66 15.95 4.49
CA TRP A 195 -1.84 15.74 3.65
C TRP A 195 -2.11 16.93 2.72
N GLN A 196 -1.85 18.16 3.16
CA GLN A 196 -1.95 19.34 2.30
C GLN A 196 -0.95 19.24 1.14
N ARG A 197 0.31 18.85 1.42
CA ARG A 197 1.31 18.59 0.37
C ARG A 197 0.80 17.54 -0.62
N LEU A 198 0.25 16.42 -0.14
CA LEU A 198 -0.32 15.38 -1.01
C LEU A 198 -1.47 15.90 -1.88
N TYR A 199 -2.39 16.65 -1.29
CA TYR A 199 -3.52 17.25 -1.99
C TYR A 199 -3.05 18.23 -3.06
N ASP A 200 -2.03 19.04 -2.77
CA ASP A 200 -1.47 20.02 -3.72
C ASP A 200 -0.74 19.36 -4.89
N TYR A 201 0.04 18.30 -4.63
CA TYR A 201 0.84 17.62 -5.65
C TYR A 201 0.05 16.61 -6.49
N HIS A 202 -0.91 15.92 -5.88
CA HIS A 202 -1.59 14.80 -6.52
C HIS A 202 -3.11 14.97 -6.44
N LYS A 203 -3.60 15.88 -7.28
CA LYS A 203 -5.03 16.05 -7.53
C LYS A 203 -5.61 14.82 -8.23
N GLY A 204 -6.86 14.48 -7.93
CA GLY A 204 -7.59 13.38 -8.58
C GLY A 204 -7.51 12.04 -7.86
N GLN A 205 -7.11 12.00 -6.59
CA GLN A 205 -7.26 10.83 -5.73
C GLN A 205 -8.19 11.19 -4.58
N THR A 206 -9.32 10.48 -4.46
CA THR A 206 -10.35 10.64 -3.41
C THR A 206 -9.77 10.72 -2.01
N THR A 207 -8.74 9.92 -1.73
CA THR A 207 -8.16 9.75 -0.39
C THR A 207 -7.55 11.06 0.15
N HIS A 208 -6.94 11.90 -0.69
CA HIS A 208 -6.28 13.13 -0.24
C HIS A 208 -7.27 14.20 0.27
N PRO A 209 -8.27 14.66 -0.52
CA PRO A 209 -9.29 15.59 -0.05
C PRO A 209 -10.11 15.01 1.11
N TYR A 210 -10.38 13.70 1.12
CA TYR A 210 -11.09 13.08 2.26
C TYR A 210 -10.32 13.27 3.58
N ASN A 211 -9.03 12.94 3.62
CA ASN A 211 -8.22 13.15 4.83
C ASN A 211 -8.13 14.64 5.21
N MET A 212 -8.03 15.53 4.22
CA MET A 212 -8.06 16.98 4.48
C MET A 212 -9.40 17.44 5.08
N ALA A 213 -10.52 16.85 4.66
CA ALA A 213 -11.83 17.09 5.25
C ALA A 213 -11.87 16.68 6.73
N CYS A 214 -11.34 15.49 7.07
CA CYS A 214 -11.23 15.03 8.45
C CYS A 214 -10.42 16.01 9.32
N PHE A 215 -9.22 16.42 8.87
CA PHE A 215 -8.38 17.36 9.64
C PHE A 215 -9.01 18.75 9.78
N ALA A 216 -9.75 19.22 8.78
CA ALA A 216 -10.46 20.50 8.85
C ALA A 216 -11.67 20.42 9.80
N ALA A 217 -12.42 19.31 9.78
CA ALA A 217 -13.54 19.07 10.68
C ALA A 217 -13.09 19.04 12.15
N LEU A 218 -12.01 18.30 12.46
CA LEU A 218 -11.39 18.26 13.79
C LEU A 218 -10.87 19.64 14.24
N ALA A 219 -10.41 20.47 13.30
CA ALA A 219 -9.96 21.83 13.60
C ALA A 219 -11.11 22.83 13.83
N GLY A 220 -12.37 22.41 13.65
CA GLY A 220 -13.53 23.29 13.68
C GLY A 220 -13.67 24.19 12.44
N ASP A 221 -12.85 23.98 11.40
CA ASP A 221 -12.93 24.69 10.13
C ASP A 221 -13.96 24.02 9.21
N ARG A 222 -15.23 24.20 9.59
CA ARG A 222 -16.38 23.57 8.93
C ARG A 222 -16.45 23.86 7.44
N GLU A 223 -16.20 25.11 7.03
CA GLU A 223 -16.31 25.51 5.63
C GLU A 223 -15.28 24.77 4.76
N ARG A 224 -14.02 24.72 5.21
CA ARG A 224 -12.99 23.98 4.48
C ARG A 224 -13.24 22.49 4.52
N ALA A 225 -13.71 21.94 5.64
CA ALA A 225 -14.01 20.52 5.75
C ALA A 225 -15.04 20.08 4.72
N LEU A 226 -16.14 20.84 4.58
CA LEU A 226 -17.18 20.59 3.59
C LEU A 226 -16.65 20.74 2.16
N SER A 227 -15.87 21.79 1.89
CA SER A 227 -15.25 21.99 0.57
C SER A 227 -14.34 20.84 0.17
N TYR A 228 -13.51 20.31 1.09
CA TYR A 228 -12.67 19.16 0.81
C TYR A 228 -13.50 17.88 0.64
N LEU A 229 -14.62 17.74 1.35
CA LEU A 229 -15.48 16.57 1.20
C LEU A 229 -16.19 16.55 -0.17
N ASP A 230 -16.61 17.72 -0.65
CA ASP A 230 -17.13 17.89 -2.01
C ASP A 230 -16.06 17.50 -3.05
N ASP A 231 -14.83 17.98 -2.89
CA ASP A 231 -13.70 17.58 -3.75
C ASP A 231 -13.46 16.06 -3.73
N ALA A 232 -13.60 15.41 -2.57
CA ALA A 232 -13.46 13.96 -2.44
C ALA A 232 -14.55 13.23 -3.23
N VAL A 233 -15.82 13.63 -3.08
CA VAL A 233 -16.93 13.05 -3.83
C VAL A 233 -16.78 13.32 -5.33
N ASP A 234 -16.26 14.48 -5.74
CA ASP A 234 -16.01 14.80 -7.15
C ASP A 234 -14.92 13.93 -7.78
N GLN A 235 -13.86 13.68 -7.02
CA GLN A 235 -12.75 12.81 -7.41
C GLN A 235 -13.06 11.32 -7.30
N TYR A 236 -14.13 10.96 -6.59
CA TYR A 236 -14.53 9.57 -6.39
C TYR A 236 -14.83 8.86 -7.72
N ARG A 237 -14.29 7.64 -7.82
CA ARG A 237 -14.40 6.74 -8.98
C ARG A 237 -14.75 5.35 -8.46
N PRO A 238 -16.03 4.93 -8.48
CA PRO A 238 -16.47 3.64 -7.96
C PRO A 238 -15.74 2.43 -8.58
N ASP A 239 -15.30 2.55 -9.84
CA ASP A 239 -14.57 1.52 -10.58
C ASP A 239 -13.07 1.48 -10.28
N ALA A 240 -12.53 2.55 -9.71
CA ALA A 240 -11.13 2.62 -9.35
C ALA A 240 -10.91 1.83 -8.05
N GLN A 241 -10.55 0.55 -8.18
CA GLN A 241 -10.07 -0.34 -7.09
C GLN A 241 -8.83 0.19 -6.31
N ARG A 242 -8.47 1.47 -6.46
CA ARG A 242 -7.35 2.09 -5.76
C ARG A 242 -7.75 2.57 -4.38
N ASP A 243 -9.01 2.95 -4.19
CA ASP A 243 -9.51 3.37 -2.89
C ASP A 243 -9.89 2.09 -2.13
N LEU A 244 -9.09 1.76 -1.13
CA LEU A 244 -9.23 0.51 -0.37
C LEU A 244 -10.45 0.49 0.56
N PHE A 245 -11.16 1.61 0.65
CA PHE A 245 -12.32 1.81 1.50
C PHE A 245 -13.45 2.43 0.69
N SER A 246 -14.67 2.04 1.01
CA SER A 246 -15.86 2.64 0.41
C SER A 246 -16.05 4.05 0.99
N LEU A 247 -16.05 5.08 0.13
CA LEU A 247 -16.14 6.48 0.60
C LEU A 247 -17.43 6.73 1.39
N ASP A 248 -18.51 6.02 1.05
CA ASP A 248 -19.77 6.10 1.77
C ASP A 248 -19.64 5.53 3.20
N GLU A 249 -19.01 4.36 3.35
CA GLU A 249 -18.72 3.76 4.66
C GLU A 249 -17.84 4.68 5.51
N LEU A 250 -16.82 5.29 4.90
CA LEU A 250 -15.95 6.26 5.58
C LEU A 250 -16.76 7.47 6.07
N MET A 251 -17.53 8.12 5.20
CA MET A 251 -18.35 9.26 5.58
C MET A 251 -19.41 8.91 6.65
N ASP A 252 -19.87 7.66 6.70
CA ASP A 252 -20.84 7.20 7.70
C ASP A 252 -20.23 6.87 9.05
N ASN A 253 -18.96 6.45 9.11
CA ASN A 253 -18.42 5.85 10.32
C ASN A 253 -17.18 6.55 10.87
N ASP A 254 -16.56 7.48 10.12
CA ASP A 254 -15.38 8.18 10.59
C ASP A 254 -15.75 9.25 11.64
N PRO A 255 -15.32 9.10 12.90
CA PRO A 255 -15.67 10.05 13.97
C PRO A 255 -15.06 11.43 13.76
N ASP A 256 -14.01 11.56 12.92
CA ASP A 256 -13.40 12.85 12.61
C ASP A 256 -14.38 13.81 11.92
N LEU A 257 -15.43 13.26 11.29
CA LEU A 257 -16.46 14.02 10.58
C LEU A 257 -17.68 14.35 11.46
N ASP A 258 -17.75 13.85 12.69
CA ASP A 258 -18.85 14.13 13.62
C ASP A 258 -19.14 15.64 13.78
N PRO A 259 -18.15 16.55 13.86
CA PRO A 259 -18.40 17.99 13.99
C PRO A 259 -19.16 18.63 12.82
N ILE A 260 -19.20 17.97 11.65
CA ILE A 260 -19.85 18.48 10.43
C ILE A 260 -20.98 17.57 9.90
N ARG A 261 -21.23 16.44 10.57
CA ARG A 261 -22.13 15.38 10.08
C ARG A 261 -23.58 15.83 9.90
N ASP A 262 -24.05 16.71 10.79
CA ASP A 262 -25.42 17.25 10.77
C ASP A 262 -25.55 18.49 9.86
N GLU A 263 -24.48 18.92 9.19
CA GLU A 263 -24.54 20.10 8.33
C GLU A 263 -25.38 19.83 7.08
N PRO A 264 -26.26 20.76 6.68
CA PRO A 264 -27.06 20.60 5.46
C PRO A 264 -26.20 20.34 4.22
N ALA A 265 -25.01 20.95 4.15
CA ALA A 265 -24.04 20.72 3.09
C ALA A 265 -23.50 19.28 3.11
N PHE A 266 -23.12 18.75 4.28
CA PHE A 266 -22.67 17.35 4.41
C PHE A 266 -23.74 16.37 3.92
N VAL A 267 -25.00 16.59 4.31
CA VAL A 267 -26.14 15.77 3.84
C VAL A 267 -26.31 15.86 2.31
N ALA A 268 -26.08 17.03 1.71
CA ALA A 268 -26.12 17.19 0.26
C ALA A 268 -24.96 16.43 -0.42
N THR A 269 -23.74 16.54 0.08
CA THR A 269 -22.56 15.80 -0.39
C THR A 269 -22.78 14.29 -0.31
N ARG A 270 -23.37 13.79 0.78
CA ARG A 270 -23.77 12.38 0.94
C ARG A 270 -24.77 11.91 -0.12
N ARG A 271 -25.78 12.72 -0.43
CA ARG A 271 -26.76 12.39 -1.49
C ARG A 271 -26.10 12.34 -2.86
N LEU A 272 -25.16 13.22 -3.13
CA LEU A 272 -24.39 13.20 -4.38
C LEU A 272 -23.57 11.91 -4.51
N LEU A 273 -22.88 11.49 -3.45
CA LEU A 273 -22.15 10.23 -3.42
C LEU A 273 -23.08 9.02 -3.64
N ALA A 274 -24.21 8.97 -2.95
CA ALA A 274 -25.20 7.91 -3.13
C ALA A 274 -25.73 7.82 -4.57
N ALA A 275 -25.95 8.96 -5.22
CA ALA A 275 -26.35 9.00 -6.63
C ALA A 275 -25.26 8.44 -7.56
N LYS A 276 -23.98 8.77 -7.31
CA LYS A 276 -22.84 8.21 -8.06
C LYS A 276 -22.73 6.69 -7.90
N ASN A 277 -22.92 6.19 -6.67
CA ASN A 277 -22.93 4.74 -6.41
C ASN A 277 -24.07 4.06 -7.17
N ALA A 278 -25.29 4.59 -7.08
CA ALA A 278 -26.45 4.04 -7.80
C ALA A 278 -26.27 4.03 -9.33
N GLU A 279 -25.66 5.08 -9.90
CA GLU A 279 -25.34 5.12 -11.33
C GLU A 279 -24.35 4.01 -11.72
N TYR A 280 -23.32 3.79 -10.89
CA TYR A 280 -22.33 2.74 -11.10
C TYR A 280 -22.92 1.34 -10.96
N ASP A 281 -23.75 1.10 -9.94
CA ASP A 281 -24.43 -0.18 -9.75
C ASP A 281 -25.33 -0.51 -10.96
N ALA A 282 -26.09 0.48 -11.44
CA ALA A 282 -26.91 0.32 -12.64
C ALA A 282 -26.05 0.07 -13.89
N PHE A 283 -24.85 0.64 -13.98
CA PHE A 283 -23.88 0.32 -15.04
C PHE A 283 -23.40 -1.13 -14.96
N LEU A 284 -23.03 -1.62 -13.77
CA LEU A 284 -22.60 -3.00 -13.56
C LEU A 284 -23.71 -4.00 -13.88
N GLU A 285 -24.95 -3.71 -13.49
CA GLU A 285 -26.11 -4.53 -13.82
C GLU A 285 -26.28 -4.67 -15.35
N ARG A 286 -26.23 -3.55 -16.09
CA ARG A 286 -26.28 -3.57 -17.57
C ARG A 286 -25.12 -4.36 -18.18
N ALA A 287 -23.90 -4.20 -17.66
CA ALA A 287 -22.73 -4.92 -18.14
C ALA A 287 -22.83 -6.44 -17.90
N ASN A 288 -23.42 -6.86 -16.78
CA ASN A 288 -23.64 -8.27 -16.47
C ASN A 288 -24.73 -8.90 -17.33
N VAL A 289 -25.79 -8.14 -17.68
CA VAL A 289 -26.82 -8.60 -18.64
C VAL A 289 -26.19 -8.89 -20.01
N THR A 290 -25.20 -8.12 -20.44
CA THR A 290 -24.52 -8.36 -21.73
C THR A 290 -23.53 -9.52 -21.73
N ASN A 291 -23.05 -9.95 -20.56
CA ASN A 291 -22.12 -11.08 -20.42
C ASN A 291 -22.83 -12.42 -20.16
N SER A 292 -24.15 -12.40 -19.99
CA SER A 292 -24.97 -13.60 -20.17
C SER A 292 -25.04 -13.83 -21.69
N GLY A 293 -24.01 -14.47 -22.25
CA GLY A 293 -24.02 -14.89 -23.66
C GLY A 293 -25.35 -15.59 -23.98
N PRO A 294 -25.86 -15.49 -25.22
CA PRO A 294 -27.06 -16.25 -25.59
C PRO A 294 -26.83 -17.68 -25.15
N ASP A 295 -27.74 -18.23 -24.33
CA ASP A 295 -27.65 -19.59 -23.80
C ASP A 295 -27.01 -20.46 -24.89
N GLU A 296 -25.72 -20.80 -24.73
CA GLU A 296 -25.07 -21.69 -25.68
C GLU A 296 -25.96 -22.93 -25.62
N PRO A 297 -26.62 -23.30 -26.73
CA PRO A 297 -27.62 -24.35 -26.70
C PRO A 297 -26.94 -25.53 -26.02
N GLU A 298 -27.50 -25.97 -24.88
CA GLU A 298 -26.87 -27.00 -24.06
C GLU A 298 -26.34 -28.07 -24.99
N PRO A 299 -25.04 -28.42 -24.93
CA PRO A 299 -24.43 -29.32 -25.89
C PRO A 299 -25.33 -30.53 -25.96
N SER A 300 -26.01 -30.69 -27.12
CA SER A 300 -27.10 -31.66 -27.22
C SER A 300 -26.51 -32.96 -26.70
N THR A 301 -27.10 -33.52 -25.64
CA THR A 301 -26.67 -34.80 -25.11
C THR A 301 -26.99 -35.82 -26.18
N SER A 302 -26.10 -35.92 -27.17
CA SER A 302 -26.08 -36.96 -28.18
C SER A 302 -25.93 -38.22 -27.37
N SER A 303 -27.04 -38.94 -27.23
CA SER A 303 -27.09 -40.24 -26.59
C SER A 303 -25.90 -41.05 -27.08
N ALA A 304 -24.95 -41.31 -26.17
CA ALA A 304 -23.84 -42.19 -26.48
C ALA A 304 -24.45 -43.52 -26.96
N PRO A 305 -23.98 -44.10 -28.08
CA PRO A 305 -24.50 -45.37 -28.55
C PRO A 305 -24.31 -46.41 -27.45
N THR A 306 -25.41 -47.07 -27.09
CA THR A 306 -25.42 -48.17 -26.13
C THR A 306 -24.41 -49.22 -26.60
N PRO A 307 -23.47 -49.67 -25.74
CA PRO A 307 -22.54 -50.72 -26.10
C PRO A 307 -23.34 -51.99 -26.43
N SER A 308 -23.22 -52.46 -27.66
CA SER A 308 -23.84 -53.72 -28.10
C SER A 308 -23.22 -54.90 -27.37
N ASP A 309 -24.09 -55.79 -26.86
CA ASP A 309 -23.72 -57.00 -26.13
C ASP A 309 -22.73 -57.89 -26.92
N PRO A 310 -21.81 -58.57 -26.23
CA PRO A 310 -20.88 -59.49 -26.88
C PRO A 310 -21.64 -60.68 -27.49
N VAL A 311 -21.46 -60.88 -28.79
CA VAL A 311 -21.98 -62.06 -29.53
C VAL A 311 -21.21 -63.31 -29.07
N PRO A 312 -21.90 -64.44 -28.79
CA PRO A 312 -21.30 -65.70 -28.37
C PRO A 312 -20.49 -66.41 -29.47
#